data_AF-A0A535H6D7-F1
#
_entry.id   AF-A0A535H6D7-F1
#
_cell.length_a   1.000
_cell.length_b   1.000
_cell.length_c   1.000
_cell.angle_alpha   90.00
_cell.angle_beta   90.00
_cell.angle_gamma   90.00
#
_symmetry.space_group_name_H-M   'P 1'
#
loop_
_entity.id
_entity.type
_entity.pdbx_description
1 polymer ?
#
loop_
_entity_poly.entity_id
_entity_poly.type
_entity_poly.pdbx_seq_one_letter_code
_entity_poly.pdbx_strand_id
1 'polypeptide(L)'
;MIRVLLAAIVVVAACAPASVPQARDWRDETMYFVMTDRFKNGDPKNDGDAVAGKADWWQGGDLQGVIDELPYIKGLGMTAIWITPITEQTRGGYHGYWTKD
;
A
#
# COMPACT_ATOMS: atom_id res chain seq x y z
N MET A 1 34.64 -35.63 -50.71
CA MET A 1 34.69 -35.51 -49.23
C MET A 1 35.25 -34.14 -48.88
N ILE A 2 34.41 -33.15 -48.55
CA ILE A 2 34.80 -31.89 -47.88
C ILE A 2 33.54 -31.29 -47.22
N ARG A 3 33.50 -31.45 -45.90
CA ARG A 3 33.09 -30.52 -44.82
C ARG A 3 31.81 -29.68 -44.99
N VAL A 4 30.74 -30.15 -44.35
CA VAL A 4 29.64 -29.34 -43.80
C VAL A 4 30.23 -28.47 -42.68
N LEU A 5 30.14 -27.14 -42.80
CA LEU A 5 30.50 -26.21 -41.73
C LEU A 5 29.22 -25.56 -41.20
N LEU A 6 28.81 -26.05 -40.02
CA LEU A 6 27.88 -25.40 -39.09
C LEU A 6 28.34 -23.95 -38.83
N ALA A 7 27.49 -22.97 -39.13
CA ALA A 7 27.58 -21.65 -38.53
C ALA A 7 26.65 -21.64 -37.31
N ALA A 8 27.18 -22.00 -36.14
CA ALA A 8 26.51 -21.74 -34.88
C ALA A 8 26.63 -20.24 -34.59
N ILE A 9 25.56 -19.49 -34.87
CA ILE A 9 25.42 -18.11 -34.40
C ILE A 9 25.26 -18.19 -32.88
N VAL A 10 26.34 -17.87 -32.17
CA VAL A 10 26.30 -17.65 -30.73
C VAL A 10 25.59 -16.32 -30.50
N VAL A 11 24.31 -16.37 -30.13
CA VAL A 11 23.62 -15.23 -29.54
C VAL A 11 24.22 -15.02 -28.15
N VAL A 12 25.19 -14.11 -28.04
CA VAL A 12 25.59 -13.56 -26.75
C VAL A 12 24.46 -12.62 -26.32
N ALA A 13 23.44 -13.19 -25.66
CA ALA A 13 22.47 -12.39 -24.93
C ALA A 13 23.22 -11.69 -23.80
N ALA A 14 23.37 -10.37 -23.92
CA ALA A 14 23.99 -9.54 -22.91
C ALA A 14 23.24 -9.71 -21.58
N CYS A 15 23.89 -10.38 -20.63
CA CYS A 15 23.50 -10.32 -19.23
C CYS A 15 23.83 -8.90 -18.74
N ALA A 16 22.94 -7.94 -18.99
CA ALA A 16 23.01 -6.67 -18.30
C ALA A 16 22.69 -6.94 -16.81
N PRO A 17 23.52 -6.46 -15.88
CA PRO A 17 23.19 -6.58 -14.46
C PRO A 17 21.85 -5.88 -14.22
N ALA A 18 20.92 -6.55 -13.54
CA ALA A 18 19.70 -5.92 -13.08
C ALA A 18 20.09 -4.67 -12.28
N SER A 19 19.55 -3.51 -12.64
CA SER A 19 19.76 -2.29 -11.89
C SER A 19 19.22 -2.50 -10.49
N VAL A 20 20.10 -2.45 -9.48
CA VAL A 20 19.69 -2.40 -8.08
C VAL A 20 18.81 -1.17 -7.93
N PRO A 21 17.53 -1.30 -7.51
CA PRO A 21 16.70 -0.15 -7.25
C PRO A 21 17.44 0.74 -6.24
N GLN A 22 17.75 1.97 -6.65
CA GLN A 22 18.33 2.92 -5.73
C GLN A 22 17.39 3.06 -4.54
N ALA A 23 17.93 2.98 -3.32
CA ALA A 23 17.13 3.18 -2.12
C ALA A 23 16.42 4.54 -2.24
N ARG A 24 15.09 4.54 -2.10
CA ARG A 24 14.29 5.77 -2.10
C ARG A 24 14.74 6.67 -0.94
N ASP A 25 14.97 7.93 -1.23
CA ASP A 25 15.25 8.95 -0.23
C ASP A 25 13.92 9.53 0.28
N TRP A 26 13.63 9.37 1.57
CA TRP A 26 12.39 9.86 2.17
C TRP A 26 12.23 11.38 2.09
N ARG A 27 13.31 12.13 1.84
CA ARG A 27 13.26 13.58 1.62
C ARG A 27 12.59 13.98 0.31
N ASP A 28 12.52 13.07 -0.65
CA ASP A 28 11.84 13.28 -1.93
C ASP A 28 10.36 12.91 -1.88
N GLU A 29 9.88 12.36 -0.75
CA GLU A 29 8.53 11.84 -0.60
C GLU A 29 7.56 12.90 -0.06
N THR A 30 6.35 12.96 -0.62
CA THR A 30 5.24 13.75 -0.08
C THR A 30 4.19 12.80 0.48
N MET A 31 3.81 13.02 1.75
CA MET A 31 3.04 12.06 2.53
C MET A 31 1.57 12.48 2.67
N TYR A 32 0.67 11.54 2.44
CA TYR A 32 -0.75 11.68 2.74
C TYR A 32 -1.07 10.94 4.04
N PHE A 33 -1.56 11.67 5.06
CA PHE A 33 -1.97 11.08 6.32
C PHE A 33 -3.43 10.62 6.27
N VAL A 34 -3.68 9.39 6.74
CA VAL A 34 -4.98 8.73 6.75
C VAL A 34 -5.29 8.23 8.15
N MET A 35 -6.40 8.72 8.71
CA MET A 35 -7.07 8.03 9.82
C MET A 35 -7.98 6.96 9.24
N THR A 36 -7.58 5.68 9.36
CA THR A 36 -8.19 4.57 8.64
C THR A 36 -9.71 4.52 8.82
N ASP A 37 -10.19 4.57 10.07
CA ASP A 37 -11.62 4.54 10.42
C ASP A 37 -12.46 5.68 9.81
N ARG A 38 -11.82 6.79 9.42
CA ARG A 38 -12.50 8.01 8.94
C ARG A 38 -12.35 8.29 7.47
N PHE A 39 -11.62 7.43 6.74
CA PHE A 39 -11.29 7.71 5.36
C PHE A 39 -12.32 7.15 4.39
N LYS A 40 -12.49 5.83 4.35
CA LYS A 40 -13.47 5.15 3.51
C LYS A 40 -13.75 3.74 4.05
N ASN A 41 -15.02 3.38 4.09
CA ASN A 41 -15.46 1.99 4.31
C ASN A 41 -15.47 1.25 2.97
N GLY A 42 -14.57 0.28 2.81
CA GLY A 42 -14.42 -0.52 1.60
C GLY A 42 -14.97 -1.94 1.74
N ASP A 43 -15.12 -2.45 2.96
CA ASP A 43 -15.71 -3.76 3.25
C ASP A 43 -16.63 -3.72 4.48
N PRO A 44 -17.95 -3.48 4.28
CA PRO A 44 -18.92 -3.41 5.37
C PRO A 44 -19.06 -4.70 6.19
N LYS A 45 -18.47 -5.81 5.76
CA LYS A 45 -18.50 -7.08 6.51
C LYS A 45 -17.63 -7.04 7.77
N ASN A 46 -16.69 -6.10 7.85
CA ASN A 46 -15.79 -5.94 9.00
C ASN A 46 -16.16 -4.78 9.94
N ASP A 47 -17.32 -4.12 9.72
CA ASP A 47 -17.77 -2.95 10.49
C ASP A 47 -17.97 -3.23 11.99
N GLY A 48 -18.26 -4.47 12.38
CA GLY A 48 -18.48 -4.84 13.77
C GLY A 48 -19.59 -4.01 14.43
N ASP A 49 -19.23 -3.20 15.43
CA ASP A 49 -20.14 -2.29 16.15
C ASP A 49 -20.00 -0.82 15.73
N ALA A 50 -19.54 -0.54 14.52
CA ALA A 50 -19.46 0.80 13.95
C ALA A 50 -20.83 1.51 13.93
N VAL A 51 -20.81 2.82 14.20
CA VAL A 51 -21.99 3.67 14.22
C VAL A 51 -21.70 4.94 13.43
N ALA A 52 -22.25 5.02 12.22
CA ALA A 52 -22.10 6.19 11.35
C ALA A 52 -22.52 7.48 12.08
N GLY A 53 -21.69 8.53 11.96
CA GLY A 53 -21.93 9.84 12.58
C GLY A 53 -21.63 9.92 14.09
N LYS A 54 -21.30 8.81 14.76
CA LYS A 54 -20.84 8.85 16.15
C LYS A 54 -19.35 9.19 16.19
N ALA A 55 -19.03 10.42 16.59
CA ALA A 55 -17.68 10.97 16.47
C ALA A 55 -16.61 10.29 17.36
N ASP A 56 -17.02 9.74 18.50
CA ASP A 56 -16.19 9.06 19.50
C ASP A 56 -16.24 7.52 19.36
N TRP A 57 -16.61 7.02 18.18
CA TRP A 57 -16.76 5.60 17.91
C TRP A 57 -16.24 5.23 16.52
N TRP A 58 -16.17 3.93 16.25
CA TRP A 58 -15.91 3.39 14.92
C TRP A 58 -16.98 3.88 13.94
N GLN A 59 -16.54 4.30 12.76
CA GLN A 59 -17.39 4.72 11.64
C GLN A 59 -17.29 3.75 10.45
N GLY A 60 -16.39 2.77 10.52
CA GLY A 60 -16.30 1.67 9.55
C GLY A 60 -15.27 1.89 8.45
N GLY A 61 -14.43 2.92 8.54
CA GLY A 61 -13.32 3.05 7.60
C GLY A 61 -12.30 1.91 7.79
N ASP A 62 -11.77 1.38 6.70
CA ASP A 62 -10.96 0.16 6.72
C ASP A 62 -9.82 0.20 5.68
N LEU A 63 -8.96 -0.82 5.70
CA LEU A 63 -7.83 -0.94 4.77
C LEU A 63 -8.26 -1.16 3.32
N GLN A 64 -9.41 -1.78 3.07
CA GLN A 64 -9.94 -1.94 1.72
C GLN A 64 -10.34 -0.58 1.15
N GLY A 65 -10.94 0.29 1.95
CA GLY A 65 -11.25 1.67 1.57
C GLY A 65 -9.99 2.48 1.27
N VAL A 66 -8.90 2.28 2.03
CA VAL A 66 -7.59 2.88 1.69
C VAL A 66 -7.07 2.38 0.34
N ILE A 67 -7.17 1.07 0.07
CA ILE A 67 -6.76 0.46 -1.21
C ILE A 67 -7.57 1.03 -2.38
N ASP A 68 -8.89 1.14 -2.21
CA ASP A 68 -9.79 1.64 -3.25
C ASP A 68 -9.50 3.10 -3.65
N GLU A 69 -8.93 3.89 -2.74
CA GLU A 69 -8.59 5.30 -2.96
C GLU A 69 -7.10 5.54 -3.27
N LEU A 70 -6.29 4.50 -3.44
CA LEU A 70 -4.92 4.66 -3.95
C LEU A 70 -4.85 5.47 -5.27
N PRO A 71 -5.79 5.31 -6.23
CA PRO A 71 -5.83 6.17 -7.41
C PRO A 71 -6.05 7.65 -7.08
N TYR A 72 -6.91 7.96 -6.10
CA TYR A 72 -7.15 9.33 -5.64
C TYR A 72 -5.90 9.92 -4.99
N ILE A 73 -5.30 9.21 -4.03
CA ILE A 73 -4.10 9.65 -3.31
C ILE A 73 -2.94 9.88 -4.30
N LYS A 74 -2.75 8.96 -5.25
CA LYS A 74 -1.77 9.10 -6.33
C LYS A 74 -2.08 10.27 -7.26
N GLY A 75 -3.36 10.51 -7.56
CA GLY A 75 -3.83 11.63 -8.39
C GLY A 75 -3.53 13.00 -7.78
N LEU A 76 -3.40 13.08 -6.46
CA LEU A 76 -2.94 14.29 -5.75
C LEU A 76 -1.42 14.51 -5.83
N GLY A 77 -0.66 13.57 -6.40
CA GLY A 77 0.79 13.61 -6.45
C GLY A 77 1.48 13.14 -5.16
N MET A 78 0.73 12.51 -4.24
CA MET A 78 1.30 11.93 -3.02
C MET A 78 2.10 10.67 -3.37
N THR A 79 3.22 10.48 -2.69
CA THR A 79 4.17 9.40 -3.00
C THR A 79 4.36 8.44 -1.84
N ALA A 80 3.94 8.83 -0.63
CA ALA A 80 3.87 8.01 0.56
C ALA A 80 2.53 8.17 1.28
N ILE A 81 2.15 7.16 2.07
CA ILE A 81 0.93 7.16 2.89
C ILE A 81 1.34 6.85 4.33
N TRP A 82 0.84 7.65 5.28
CA TRP A 82 0.90 7.33 6.70
C TRP A 82 -0.51 7.00 7.18
N ILE A 83 -0.70 5.79 7.67
CA ILE A 83 -1.97 5.32 8.26
C ILE A 83 -1.89 5.28 9.79
N THR A 84 -3.02 5.42 10.46
CA THR A 84 -3.15 5.13 11.90
C THR A 84 -2.77 3.67 12.21
N PRO A 85 -2.37 3.34 13.46
CA PRO A 85 -1.94 1.99 13.79
C PRO A 85 -3.05 0.95 13.54
N ILE A 86 -2.62 -0.24 13.11
CA ILE A 86 -3.50 -1.33 12.62
C ILE A 86 -3.52 -2.55 13.54
N THR A 87 -2.94 -2.44 14.75
CA THR A 87 -2.94 -3.50 15.77
C THR A 87 -4.33 -3.71 16.36
N GLU A 88 -4.55 -4.82 17.07
CA GLU A 88 -5.83 -5.05 17.73
C GLU A 88 -6.07 -3.94 18.77
N GLN A 89 -7.27 -3.36 18.77
CA GLN A 89 -7.62 -2.25 19.65
C GLN A 89 -8.58 -2.70 20.75
N THR A 90 -8.50 -2.03 21.90
CA THR A 90 -9.57 -2.08 22.90
C THR A 90 -10.86 -1.46 22.35
N ARG A 91 -12.00 -1.79 22.97
CA ARG A 91 -13.32 -1.34 22.49
C ARG A 91 -13.39 0.19 22.45
N GLY A 92 -13.81 0.72 21.29
CA GLY A 92 -13.88 2.16 21.03
C GLY A 92 -12.55 2.81 20.62
N GLY A 93 -11.45 2.05 20.49
CA GLY A 93 -10.14 2.53 20.06
C GLY A 93 -10.05 2.88 18.57
N TYR A 94 -11.03 3.62 18.03
CA TYR A 94 -11.21 3.86 16.59
C TYR A 94 -10.02 4.53 15.90
N HIS A 95 -9.22 5.28 16.67
CA HIS A 95 -8.05 6.00 16.19
C HIS A 95 -6.79 5.15 16.14
N GLY A 96 -6.81 3.90 16.64
CA GLY A 96 -5.69 2.96 16.57
C GLY A 96 -4.64 3.06 17.69
N TYR A 97 -4.86 3.87 18.74
CA TYR A 97 -3.86 4.14 19.79
C TYR A 97 -4.20 3.54 21.17
N TRP A 98 -5.23 2.70 21.27
CA TRP A 98 -5.56 1.97 22.49
C TRP A 98 -5.32 0.47 22.27
N THR A 99 -4.09 0.13 21.93
CA THR A 99 -3.67 -1.22 21.55
C THR A 99 -3.94 -2.25 22.64
N LYS A 100 -4.43 -3.40 22.19
CA LYS A 100 -4.63 -4.62 22.98
C LYS A 100 -3.56 -5.68 22.66
N ASP A 101 -3.26 -5.89 21.37
CA ASP A 101 -2.24 -6.81 20.85
C ASP A 101 -1.63 -6.24 19.55
#